data_AF-A0A7S2I3W0-F1
#
_entry.id   AF-A0A7S2I3W0-F1
#
_cell.length_a   1.000
_cell.length_b   1.000
_cell.length_c   1.000
_cell.angle_alpha   90.00
_cell.angle_beta   90.00
_cell.angle_gamma   90.00
#
_symmetry.space_group_name_H-M   'P 1'
#
loop_
_entity.id
_entity.type
_entity.pdbx_description
1 polymer ?
#
loop_
_entity_poly.entity_id
_entity_poly.type
_entity_poly.pdbx_seq_one_letter_code
_entity_poly.pdbx_strand_id
1 'polypeptide(L)'
;SFQVPNFRLLAAKDMDGERLRLDSSPAWRDFLSTHAALASGAGDARVPPDQSRANLWLLKPTNGSGGRGIEIASELPQLERALLDAGASTHAFLLQKYIERPMLYHGRKFDLRVWALVSSDPGSPLGLRVHVYEDGYGRTSSVPFVLPGKHSGDDSHVSSTRGKLPSLSEEEKRRAREKLLLERLTHLTNFCLQVQSDQCG
;
A
#
# COMPACT_ATOMS: atom_id res chain seq x y z
N SER A 1 -20.51 8.48 3.56
CA SER A 1 -19.08 8.54 3.18
C SER A 1 -18.77 7.32 2.33
N PHE A 2 -18.10 7.49 1.18
CA PHE A 2 -17.63 6.36 0.38
C PHE A 2 -16.41 5.75 1.08
N GLN A 3 -16.58 4.59 1.72
CA GLN A 3 -15.47 3.82 2.29
C GLN A 3 -15.15 2.68 1.33
N VAL A 4 -13.94 2.69 0.78
CA VAL A 4 -13.40 1.51 0.12
C VAL A 4 -13.11 0.48 1.23
N PRO A 5 -13.69 -0.73 1.19
CA PRO A 5 -13.38 -1.77 2.16
C PRO A 5 -11.86 -1.96 2.28
N ASN A 6 -11.36 -2.07 3.50
CA ASN A 6 -9.93 -2.26 3.82
C ASN A 6 -8.98 -1.12 3.44
N PHE A 7 -9.49 0.09 3.25
CA PHE A 7 -8.68 1.29 3.04
C PHE A 7 -8.81 2.25 4.23
N ARG A 8 -7.69 2.66 4.82
CA ARG A 8 -7.64 3.64 5.92
C ARG A 8 -6.68 4.76 5.57
N LEU A 9 -7.19 5.99 5.52
CA LEU A 9 -6.37 7.17 5.38
C LEU A 9 -5.91 7.61 6.77
N LEU A 10 -4.62 7.54 7.02
CA LEU A 10 -3.95 8.12 8.18
C LEU A 10 -3.54 9.54 7.82
N ALA A 11 -4.13 10.54 8.47
CA ALA A 11 -3.85 11.94 8.15
C ALA A 11 -2.61 12.42 8.89
N ALA A 12 -1.85 13.36 8.30
CA ALA A 12 -0.66 13.93 8.93
C ALA A 12 -0.95 14.60 10.28
N LYS A 13 -2.17 15.14 10.48
CA LYS A 13 -2.62 15.72 11.76
C LYS A 13 -2.84 14.70 12.88
N ASP A 14 -2.83 13.41 12.55
CA ASP A 14 -2.91 12.32 13.52
C ASP A 14 -1.50 12.04 14.14
N MET A 15 -0.53 12.93 13.89
CA MET A 15 0.89 12.82 14.23
C MET A 15 1.39 14.16 14.81
N ASP A 16 2.21 14.15 15.87
CA ASP A 16 2.76 15.37 16.49
C ASP A 16 4.29 15.22 16.65
N GLY A 17 5.06 15.76 15.70
CA GLY A 17 6.53 15.65 15.67
C GLY A 17 7.05 14.22 15.45
N GLU A 18 7.91 13.72 16.35
CA GLU A 18 8.50 12.36 16.30
C GLU A 18 7.65 11.29 17.03
N ARG A 19 6.50 11.66 17.61
CA ARG A 19 5.61 10.71 18.32
C ARG A 19 4.35 10.42 17.51
N LEU A 20 4.13 9.14 17.25
CA LEU A 20 2.88 8.58 16.72
C LEU A 20 1.76 8.81 17.75
N ARG A 21 0.90 9.84 17.58
CA ARG A 21 -0.38 9.98 18.33
C ARG A 21 -1.52 9.24 17.64
N LEU A 22 -1.20 8.03 17.19
CA LEU A 22 -2.12 7.15 16.46
C LEU A 22 -3.28 6.66 17.33
N ASP A 23 -3.13 6.69 18.65
CA ASP A 23 -4.16 6.39 19.65
C ASP A 23 -5.42 7.25 19.48
N SER A 24 -5.26 8.51 19.09
CA SER A 24 -6.37 9.42 18.83
C SER A 24 -7.06 9.17 17.48
N SER A 25 -6.34 8.61 16.49
CA SER A 25 -6.84 8.40 15.13
C SER A 25 -7.92 7.31 15.07
N PRO A 26 -9.16 7.62 14.64
CA PRO A 26 -10.19 6.61 14.43
C PRO A 26 -9.79 5.59 13.35
N ALA A 27 -9.05 6.04 12.32
CA ALA A 27 -8.58 5.17 11.24
C ALA A 27 -7.55 4.15 11.75
N TRP A 28 -6.65 4.57 12.64
CA TRP A 28 -5.70 3.65 13.27
C TRP A 28 -6.37 2.68 14.23
N ARG A 29 -7.29 3.15 15.09
CA ARG A 29 -8.03 2.27 16.01
C ARG A 29 -8.82 1.19 15.28
N ASP A 30 -9.49 1.54 14.19
CA ASP A 30 -10.21 0.57 13.37
C ASP A 30 -9.26 -0.40 12.66
N PHE A 31 -8.09 0.07 12.22
CA PHE A 31 -7.02 -0.81 11.75
C PHE A 31 -6.56 -1.79 12.84
N LEU A 32 -6.23 -1.32 14.05
CA LEU A 32 -5.78 -2.17 15.16
C LEU A 32 -6.81 -3.25 15.49
N SER A 33 -8.10 -2.90 15.51
CA SER A 33 -9.18 -3.87 15.72
C SER A 33 -9.19 -4.95 14.64
N THR A 34 -9.07 -4.56 13.37
CA THR A 34 -8.99 -5.50 12.25
C THR A 34 -7.74 -6.36 12.36
N HIS A 35 -6.58 -5.74 12.56
CA HIS A 35 -5.28 -6.41 12.65
C HIS A 35 -5.26 -7.46 13.76
N ALA A 36 -5.77 -7.13 14.96
CA ALA A 36 -5.86 -8.05 16.09
C ALA A 36 -6.85 -9.19 15.83
N ALA A 37 -8.00 -8.93 15.20
CA ALA A 37 -8.97 -9.95 14.85
C ALA A 37 -8.43 -10.94 13.80
N LEU A 38 -7.64 -10.45 12.84
CA LEU A 38 -6.95 -11.32 11.88
C LEU A 38 -5.82 -12.11 12.55
N ALA A 39 -5.06 -11.49 13.46
CA ALA A 39 -3.96 -12.15 14.17
C ALA A 39 -4.45 -13.28 15.11
N SER A 40 -5.62 -13.12 15.73
CA SER A 40 -6.22 -14.14 16.60
C SER A 40 -7.00 -15.23 15.83
N GLY A 41 -7.15 -15.08 14.51
CA GLY A 41 -7.96 -15.99 13.69
C GLY A 41 -9.47 -15.77 13.79
N ALA A 42 -9.93 -14.77 14.53
CA ALA A 42 -11.35 -14.40 14.61
C ALA A 42 -11.91 -13.93 13.25
N GLY A 43 -11.04 -13.42 12.38
CA GLY A 43 -11.41 -12.91 11.06
C GLY A 43 -12.04 -11.51 11.12
N ASP A 44 -12.33 -10.94 9.95
CA ASP A 44 -13.02 -9.66 9.83
C ASP A 44 -13.92 -9.70 8.60
N ALA A 45 -15.19 -9.30 8.72
CA ALA A 45 -16.16 -9.35 7.61
C ALA A 45 -15.73 -8.55 6.37
N ARG A 46 -14.82 -7.58 6.54
CA ARG A 46 -14.28 -6.76 5.45
C ARG A 46 -13.14 -7.47 4.72
N VAL A 47 -12.51 -8.47 5.33
CA VAL A 47 -11.33 -9.17 4.80
C VAL A 47 -11.69 -10.62 4.49
N PRO A 48 -11.67 -11.03 3.21
CA PRO A 48 -11.91 -12.42 2.84
C PRO A 48 -10.95 -13.38 3.59
N PRO A 49 -11.42 -14.55 4.07
CA PRO A 49 -10.59 -15.50 4.82
C PRO A 49 -9.36 -15.99 4.06
N ASP A 50 -9.41 -15.98 2.73
CA ASP A 50 -8.29 -16.37 1.88
C ASP A 50 -7.20 -15.27 1.76
N GLN A 51 -7.48 -14.06 2.24
CA GLN A 51 -6.59 -12.89 2.20
C GLN A 51 -6.01 -12.51 3.57
N SER A 52 -6.20 -13.34 4.61
CA SER A 52 -5.81 -12.99 6.00
C SER A 52 -4.67 -13.84 6.59
N ARG A 53 -4.16 -14.85 5.88
CA ARG A 53 -3.25 -15.86 6.45
C ARG A 53 -1.93 -15.29 6.95
N ALA A 54 -1.34 -14.36 6.21
CA ALA A 54 -0.09 -13.71 6.58
C ALA A 54 -0.31 -12.40 7.34
N ASN A 55 -1.56 -11.93 7.42
CA ASN A 55 -1.95 -10.64 7.99
C ASN A 55 -1.10 -9.48 7.45
N LEU A 56 -0.84 -9.48 6.14
CA LEU A 56 0.01 -8.47 5.51
C LEU A 56 -0.76 -7.17 5.26
N TRP A 57 -0.11 -6.04 5.50
CA TRP A 57 -0.62 -4.70 5.30
C TRP A 57 0.32 -3.89 4.43
N LEU A 58 -0.25 -3.10 3.53
CA LEU A 58 0.43 -2.15 2.66
C LEU A 58 0.31 -0.76 3.27
N LEU A 59 1.46 -0.12 3.49
CA LEU A 59 1.58 1.29 3.80
C LEU A 59 2.04 2.04 2.55
N LYS A 60 1.33 3.12 2.17
CA LYS A 60 1.65 3.93 1.00
C LYS A 60 1.52 5.42 1.28
N PRO A 61 2.52 6.26 0.97
CA PRO A 61 2.37 7.71 1.01
C PRO A 61 1.34 8.19 -0.01
N THR A 62 0.49 9.13 0.39
CA THR A 62 -0.57 9.70 -0.48
C THR A 62 -0.03 10.50 -1.68
N ASN A 63 1.17 11.07 -1.56
CA ASN A 63 1.86 11.85 -2.58
C ASN A 63 3.04 11.12 -3.26
N GLY A 64 3.16 9.80 -3.04
CA GLY A 64 4.26 9.00 -3.59
C GLY A 64 4.05 8.64 -5.07
N SER A 65 5.12 8.75 -5.87
CA SER A 65 5.19 8.25 -7.26
C SER A 65 6.28 7.19 -7.42
N GLY A 66 6.11 6.29 -8.40
CA GLY A 66 7.12 5.29 -8.77
C GLY A 66 7.43 4.24 -7.70
N GLY A 67 6.55 4.05 -6.71
CA GLY A 67 6.72 3.03 -5.68
C GLY A 67 7.53 3.41 -4.45
N ARG A 68 8.03 4.64 -4.39
CA ARG A 68 8.85 5.10 -3.26
C ARG A 68 8.02 5.19 -1.98
N GLY A 69 8.61 4.74 -0.88
CA GLY A 69 8.01 4.77 0.45
C GLY A 69 6.89 3.76 0.68
N ILE A 70 6.69 2.80 -0.24
CA ILE A 70 5.73 1.72 -0.03
C ILE A 70 6.38 0.61 0.78
N GLU A 71 5.71 0.24 1.85
CA GLU A 71 6.15 -0.78 2.79
C GLU A 71 5.05 -1.83 2.96
N ILE A 72 5.44 -3.10 3.07
CA ILE A 72 4.53 -4.20 3.34
C ILE A 72 5.01 -4.91 4.60
N ALA A 73 4.15 -5.02 5.60
CA ALA A 73 4.50 -5.64 6.87
C ALA A 73 3.30 -6.34 7.50
N SER A 74 3.58 -7.35 8.33
CA SER A 74 2.57 -8.01 9.16
C SER A 74 2.54 -7.47 10.59
N GLU A 75 3.67 -6.99 11.10
CA GLU A 75 3.82 -6.64 12.52
C GLU A 75 3.63 -5.15 12.78
N LEU A 76 2.93 -4.81 13.87
CA LEU A 76 2.70 -3.42 14.27
C LEU A 76 3.99 -2.61 14.42
N PRO A 77 5.06 -3.11 15.08
CA PRO A 77 6.30 -2.34 15.20
C PRO A 77 6.95 -2.03 13.85
N GLN A 78 6.77 -2.88 12.84
CA GLN A 78 7.31 -2.65 11.50
C GLN A 78 6.51 -1.54 10.78
N LEU A 79 5.19 -1.57 10.89
CA LEU A 79 4.30 -0.55 10.33
C LEU A 79 4.52 0.83 10.97
N GLU A 80 4.68 0.87 12.29
CA GLU A 80 4.98 2.10 13.05
C GLU A 80 6.33 2.70 12.66
N ARG A 81 7.37 1.86 12.55
CA ARG A 81 8.70 2.30 12.06
C ARG A 81 8.63 2.83 10.64
N ALA A 82 7.92 2.14 9.74
CA ALA A 82 7.73 2.58 8.36
C ALA A 82 7.03 3.96 8.27
N LEU A 83 6.04 4.20 9.13
CA LEU A 83 5.37 5.51 9.23
C LEU A 83 6.34 6.61 9.68
N LEU A 84 7.15 6.34 10.70
CA LEU A 84 8.14 7.29 11.22
C LEU A 84 9.22 7.61 10.18
N ASP A 85 9.83 6.58 9.57
CA ASP A 85 10.91 6.72 8.58
C ASP A 85 10.45 7.48 7.33
N ALA A 86 9.19 7.32 6.95
CA ALA A 86 8.62 7.97 5.77
C ALA A 86 8.10 9.40 6.05
N GLY A 87 8.23 9.92 7.26
CA GLY A 87 7.79 11.27 7.62
C GLY A 87 6.28 11.40 7.78
N ALA A 88 5.62 10.49 8.50
CA ALA A 88 4.17 10.57 8.77
C ALA A 88 3.71 11.87 9.42
N SER A 89 4.57 12.61 10.12
CA SER A 89 4.24 13.94 10.64
C SER A 89 4.10 15.03 9.57
N THR A 90 4.58 14.78 8.35
CA THR A 90 4.51 15.75 7.24
C THR A 90 3.64 15.26 6.09
N HIS A 91 3.30 13.97 6.03
CA HIS A 91 2.56 13.35 4.92
C HIS A 91 1.42 12.45 5.41
N ALA A 92 0.33 12.40 4.63
CA ALA A 92 -0.74 11.44 4.87
C ALA A 92 -0.38 10.08 4.25
N PHE A 93 -0.81 9.00 4.90
CA PHE A 93 -0.53 7.63 4.51
C PHE A 93 -1.81 6.83 4.30
N LEU A 94 -1.73 5.87 3.39
CA LEU A 94 -2.75 4.88 3.12
C LEU A 94 -2.31 3.57 3.76
N LEU A 95 -3.11 3.10 4.71
CA LEU A 95 -2.97 1.78 5.30
C LEU A 95 -4.05 0.88 4.71
N GLN A 96 -3.62 -0.17 4.03
CA GLN A 96 -4.50 -1.05 3.26
C GLN A 96 -4.17 -2.51 3.54
N LYS A 97 -5.20 -3.37 3.65
CA LYS A 97 -4.96 -4.82 3.70
C LYS A 97 -4.29 -5.27 2.41
N TYR A 98 -3.13 -5.93 2.51
CA TYR A 98 -2.44 -6.47 1.34
C TYR A 98 -3.21 -7.66 0.77
N ILE A 99 -3.31 -7.73 -0.55
CA ILE A 99 -3.90 -8.86 -1.29
C ILE A 99 -2.85 -9.98 -1.35
N GLU A 100 -3.02 -10.98 -0.50
CA GLU A 100 -2.08 -12.10 -0.34
C GLU A 100 -2.22 -13.14 -1.45
N ARG A 101 -3.41 -13.26 -2.05
CA ARG A 101 -3.66 -14.17 -3.18
C ARG A 101 -4.21 -13.38 -4.36
N PRO A 102 -3.37 -12.56 -5.03
CA PRO A 102 -3.80 -11.82 -6.20
C PRO A 102 -4.05 -12.77 -7.37
N MET A 103 -4.90 -12.36 -8.30
CA MET A 103 -4.94 -13.00 -9.61
C MET A 103 -3.60 -12.78 -10.32
N LEU A 104 -3.09 -13.82 -10.97
CA LEU A 104 -1.81 -13.79 -11.66
C LEU A 104 -2.00 -14.01 -13.15
N TYR A 105 -1.29 -13.24 -13.96
CA TYR A 105 -1.18 -13.45 -15.40
C TYR A 105 0.21 -13.99 -15.70
N HIS A 106 0.31 -15.23 -16.17
CA HIS A 106 1.59 -15.96 -16.33
C HIS A 106 2.49 -15.89 -15.09
N GLY A 107 1.91 -16.10 -13.91
CA GLY A 107 2.63 -16.07 -12.62
C GLY A 107 3.04 -14.68 -12.16
N ARG A 108 2.64 -13.60 -12.86
CA ARG A 108 2.98 -12.21 -12.53
C ARG A 108 1.76 -11.47 -12.03
N LYS A 109 1.97 -10.57 -11.06
CA LYS A 109 0.89 -9.71 -10.55
C LYS A 109 0.57 -8.65 -11.59
N PHE A 110 -0.68 -8.26 -11.71
CA PHE A 110 -1.08 -7.22 -12.64
C PHE A 110 -2.17 -6.33 -12.04
N ASP A 111 -2.30 -5.14 -12.61
CA ASP A 111 -3.46 -4.29 -12.40
C ASP A 111 -4.08 -3.90 -13.74
N LEU A 112 -5.37 -3.57 -13.74
CA LEU A 112 -6.08 -3.08 -14.91
C LEU A 112 -6.22 -1.56 -14.81
N ARG A 113 -5.78 -0.87 -15.85
CA ARG A 113 -6.09 0.54 -16.04
C ARG A 113 -7.32 0.66 -16.92
N VAL A 114 -8.38 1.19 -16.33
CA VAL A 114 -9.60 1.60 -17.02
C VAL A 114 -9.76 3.11 -16.87
N TRP A 115 -10.35 3.75 -17.86
CA TRP A 115 -10.68 5.17 -17.81
C TRP A 115 -12.17 5.34 -17.58
N ALA A 116 -12.53 6.30 -16.73
CA ALA A 116 -13.91 6.69 -16.52
C ALA A 116 -14.04 8.21 -16.56
N LEU A 117 -15.05 8.71 -17.26
CA LEU A 117 -15.46 10.10 -17.27
C LEU A 117 -16.65 10.25 -16.32
N VAL A 118 -16.50 11.09 -15.30
CA VAL A 118 -17.61 11.48 -14.42
C VAL A 118 -18.07 12.86 -14.84
N SER A 119 -19.34 12.99 -15.18
CA SER A 119 -19.98 14.26 -15.58
C SER A 119 -21.16 14.58 -14.67
N SER A 120 -21.52 15.86 -14.58
CA SER A 120 -22.73 16.28 -13.88
C SER A 120 -23.96 15.80 -14.65
N ASP A 121 -24.89 15.16 -13.95
CA ASP A 121 -26.18 14.75 -14.48
C ASP A 121 -27.26 15.01 -13.44
N PRO A 122 -27.87 16.22 -13.46
CA PRO A 122 -28.93 16.60 -12.53
C PRO A 122 -30.15 15.67 -12.57
N GLY A 123 -30.33 14.87 -13.63
CA GLY A 123 -31.40 13.90 -13.75
C GLY A 123 -31.11 12.56 -13.08
N SER A 124 -29.88 12.32 -12.63
CA SER A 124 -29.51 11.10 -11.91
C SER A 124 -29.71 11.26 -10.40
N PRO A 125 -29.96 10.17 -9.64
CA PRO A 125 -30.14 10.25 -8.18
C PRO A 125 -28.97 10.84 -7.40
N LEU A 126 -27.75 10.80 -7.97
CA LEU A 126 -26.53 11.32 -7.36
C LEU A 126 -26.07 12.65 -7.98
N GLY A 127 -26.80 13.19 -8.96
CA GLY A 127 -26.37 14.36 -9.71
C GLY A 127 -25.14 14.10 -10.61
N LEU A 128 -24.77 12.83 -10.82
CA LEU A 128 -23.55 12.39 -11.50
C LEU A 128 -23.83 11.26 -12.48
N ARG A 129 -23.20 11.31 -13.65
CA ARG A 129 -23.15 10.23 -14.63
C ARG A 129 -21.71 9.75 -14.80
N VAL A 130 -21.52 8.43 -14.77
CA VAL A 130 -20.21 7.78 -14.96
C VAL A 130 -20.21 7.06 -16.30
N HIS A 131 -19.28 7.41 -17.18
CA HIS A 131 -19.00 6.73 -18.43
C HIS A 131 -17.69 5.96 -18.27
N VAL A 132 -17.67 4.67 -18.59
CA VAL A 132 -16.43 3.87 -18.58
C VAL A 132 -15.98 3.69 -20.03
N TYR A 133 -14.72 4.00 -20.31
CA TYR A 133 -14.14 3.76 -21.64
C TYR A 133 -14.02 2.24 -21.84
N GLU A 134 -14.42 1.76 -23.01
CA GLU A 134 -14.52 0.31 -23.28
C GLU A 134 -13.15 -0.37 -23.28
N ASP A 135 -12.12 0.33 -23.77
CA ASP A 135 -10.77 -0.17 -23.75
C ASP A 135 -10.04 0.15 -22.44
N GLY A 136 -9.26 -0.81 -21.97
CA GLY A 136 -8.31 -0.66 -20.89
C GLY A 136 -7.03 -1.40 -21.22
N TYR A 137 -6.06 -1.34 -20.32
CA TYR A 137 -4.85 -2.16 -20.46
C TYR A 137 -4.39 -2.73 -19.14
N GLY A 138 -3.81 -3.94 -19.20
CA GLY A 138 -3.17 -4.57 -18.07
C GLY A 138 -1.73 -4.10 -17.90
N ARG A 139 -1.35 -3.74 -16.68
CA ARG A 139 0.03 -3.48 -16.28
C ARG A 139 0.52 -4.66 -15.47
N THR A 140 1.43 -5.45 -16.05
CA THR A 140 2.01 -6.61 -15.37
C THR A 140 3.29 -6.20 -14.64
N SER A 141 3.58 -6.85 -13.50
CA SER A 141 4.90 -6.80 -12.90
C SER A 141 5.96 -7.37 -13.85
N SER A 142 7.21 -6.93 -13.70
CA SER A 142 8.33 -7.43 -14.50
C SER A 142 8.86 -8.77 -14.01
N VAL A 143 8.49 -9.21 -12.80
CA VAL A 143 8.91 -10.47 -12.19
C VAL A 143 7.72 -11.29 -11.68
N PRO A 144 7.88 -12.63 -11.54
CA PRO A 144 6.89 -13.50 -10.92
C PRO A 144 6.49 -13.03 -9.53
N PHE A 145 5.22 -13.21 -9.19
CA PHE A 145 4.71 -12.90 -7.86
C PHE A 145 5.25 -13.91 -6.85
N VAL A 146 5.81 -13.37 -5.77
CA VAL A 146 6.15 -14.10 -4.56
C VAL A 146 5.46 -13.36 -3.42
N LEU A 147 4.78 -14.08 -2.53
CA LEU A 147 4.18 -13.44 -1.35
C LEU A 147 5.30 -12.85 -0.50
N PRO A 148 5.19 -11.57 -0.05
CA PRO A 148 6.14 -11.03 0.91
C PRO A 148 6.25 -11.96 2.12
N GLY A 149 7.48 -12.34 2.50
CA GLY A 149 7.70 -13.13 3.70
C GLY A 149 7.25 -12.37 4.94
N LYS A 150 6.86 -13.08 6.00
CA LYS A 150 6.89 -12.48 7.33
C LYS A 150 8.35 -12.13 7.59
N HIS A 151 8.69 -10.85 7.72
CA HIS A 151 9.97 -10.45 8.27
C HIS A 151 10.00 -10.90 9.74
N SER A 152 10.32 -12.17 10.01
CA SER A 152 10.93 -12.55 11.28
C SER A 152 12.15 -11.67 11.43
N GLY A 153 12.29 -10.99 12.57
CA GLY A 153 13.24 -9.90 12.80
C GLY A 153 14.73 -10.25 12.74
N ASP A 154 15.14 -11.14 11.84
CA ASP A 154 16.52 -11.52 11.57
C ASP A 154 17.04 -10.92 10.25
N ASP A 155 16.16 -10.35 9.41
CA ASP A 155 16.56 -9.47 8.30
C ASP A 155 16.63 -8.00 8.76
N SER A 156 17.36 -7.75 9.84
CA SER A 156 18.02 -6.46 9.99
C SER A 156 19.04 -6.37 8.87
N HIS A 157 18.68 -5.73 7.75
CA HIS A 157 19.52 -4.96 6.83
C HIS A 157 18.89 -4.95 5.43
N VAL A 158 17.90 -4.08 5.17
CA VAL A 158 18.00 -2.98 4.17
C VAL A 158 16.90 -1.95 4.45
N SER A 159 16.91 -1.35 5.64
CA SER A 159 16.53 0.05 5.77
C SER A 159 17.76 0.80 6.28
N SER A 160 18.18 1.82 5.54
CA SER A 160 19.20 2.81 5.91
C SER A 160 20.46 2.30 6.67
N THR A 161 21.28 1.43 6.08
CA THR A 161 22.64 1.21 6.61
C THR A 161 23.58 2.33 6.13
N ARG A 162 23.69 3.39 6.93
CA ARG A 162 24.97 4.12 7.11
C ARG A 162 26.02 3.28 7.87
N GLY A 163 25.70 2.04 8.23
CA GLY A 163 26.65 1.06 8.77
C GLY A 163 27.23 0.18 7.66
N LYS A 164 28.56 0.07 7.62
CA LYS A 164 29.38 -0.72 6.69
C LYS A 164 28.73 -2.07 6.30
N LEU A 165 28.26 -2.18 5.06
CA LEU A 165 28.19 -3.47 4.36
C LEU A 165 29.62 -4.03 4.22
N PRO A 166 29.80 -5.36 4.07
CA PRO A 166 31.07 -5.93 3.64
C PRO A 166 31.54 -5.22 2.36
N SER A 167 32.83 -5.29 2.03
CA SER A 167 33.42 -4.72 0.81
C SER A 167 32.90 -5.43 -0.46
N LEU A 168 31.60 -5.32 -0.72
CA LEU A 168 30.95 -5.70 -1.95
C LEU A 168 31.40 -4.71 -3.03
N SER A 169 31.60 -5.22 -4.23
CA SER A 169 31.81 -4.39 -5.42
C SER A 169 30.61 -3.45 -5.63
N GLU A 170 30.85 -2.31 -6.28
CA GLU A 170 29.76 -1.39 -6.63
C GLU A 170 28.71 -2.05 -7.53
N GLU A 171 29.10 -3.06 -8.32
CA GLU A 171 28.16 -3.87 -9.12
C GLU A 171 27.24 -4.73 -8.26
N GLU A 172 27.75 -5.38 -7.22
CA GLU A 172 26.95 -6.20 -6.30
C GLU A 172 25.97 -5.33 -5.51
N LYS A 173 26.42 -4.16 -5.04
CA LYS A 173 25.53 -3.17 -4.39
C LYS A 173 24.45 -2.68 -5.35
N ARG A 174 24.80 -2.43 -6.62
CA ARG A 174 23.84 -2.03 -7.66
C ARG A 174 22.81 -3.13 -7.90
N ARG A 175 23.24 -4.38 -8.09
CA ARG A 175 22.36 -5.53 -8.29
C ARG A 175 21.43 -5.77 -7.09
N ALA A 176 21.94 -5.64 -5.86
CA ALA A 176 21.14 -5.78 -4.65
C ALA A 176 20.05 -4.70 -4.56
N ARG A 177 20.40 -3.43 -4.84
CA ARG A 177 19.44 -2.33 -4.90
C ARG A 177 18.39 -2.53 -5.99
N GLU A 178 18.81 -2.97 -7.17
CA GLU A 178 17.94 -3.22 -8.33
C GLU A 178 16.97 -4.37 -8.03
N LYS A 179 17.45 -5.46 -7.42
CA LYS A 179 16.61 -6.58 -6.97
C LYS A 179 15.57 -6.14 -5.95
N LEU A 180 15.98 -5.39 -4.92
CA LEU A 180 15.07 -4.87 -3.89
C LEU A 180 14.01 -3.91 -4.47
N LEU A 181 14.41 -3.06 -5.42
CA LEU A 181 13.48 -2.20 -6.16
C LEU A 181 12.48 -3.05 -6.94
N LEU A 182 12.94 -4.07 -7.66
CA LEU A 182 12.08 -4.92 -8.48
C LEU A 182 11.07 -5.72 -7.64
N GLU A 183 11.49 -6.23 -6.48
CA GLU A 183 10.61 -6.86 -5.50
C GLU A 183 9.55 -5.87 -5.02
N ARG A 184 9.94 -4.68 -4.55
CA ARG A 184 8.99 -3.64 -4.10
C ARG A 184 8.03 -3.21 -5.21
N LEU A 185 8.53 -3.03 -6.44
CA LEU A 185 7.75 -2.62 -7.62
C LEU A 185 6.66 -3.66 -7.97
N THR A 186 6.92 -4.95 -7.75
CA THR A 186 5.96 -6.04 -8.01
C THR A 186 4.69 -5.89 -7.22
N HIS A 187 4.80 -5.34 -6.01
CA HIS A 187 3.67 -5.19 -5.10
C HIS A 187 2.89 -3.88 -5.28
N LEU A 188 3.34 -2.98 -6.17
CA LEU A 188 2.73 -1.68 -6.44
C LEU A 188 1.46 -1.72 -7.29
N THR A 189 1.17 -2.87 -7.88
CA THR A 189 0.01 -3.14 -8.73
C THR A 189 -1.31 -3.17 -7.93
N ASN A 190 -1.39 -2.46 -6.80
CA ASN A 190 -2.64 -2.29 -6.08
C ASN A 190 -3.42 -1.10 -6.65
N PHE A 191 -4.75 -1.25 -6.62
CA PHE A 191 -5.74 -0.31 -7.13
C PHE A 191 -5.45 1.13 -6.67
N CYS A 192 -5.16 2.01 -7.63
CA CYS A 192 -5.00 3.44 -7.40
C CYS A 192 -6.01 4.17 -8.28
N LEU A 193 -7.07 4.70 -7.66
CA LEU A 193 -7.90 5.72 -8.30
C LEU A 193 -7.05 6.98 -8.42
N GLN A 194 -6.70 7.34 -9.65
CA GLN A 194 -6.09 8.64 -9.95
C GLN A 194 -7.20 9.51 -10.54
N VAL A 195 -7.60 10.52 -9.79
CA VAL A 195 -8.55 11.54 -10.27
C VAL A 195 -7.71 12.64 -10.91
N GLN A 196 -7.90 12.84 -12.21
CA GLN A 196 -7.44 14.04 -12.89
C GLN A 196 -8.67 14.92 -13.07
N SER A 197 -8.68 16.06 -12.37
CA SER A 197 -9.66 17.11 -12.60
C SER A 197 -9.01 18.16 -13.49
N ASP A 198 -9.66 18.52 -14.59
CA ASP A 198 -9.33 19.72 -15.35
C ASP A 198 -9.75 20.94 -14.53
N GLN A 199 -8.95 21.33 -13.53
CA GLN A 199 -9.00 22.71 -13.04
C GLN A 199 -8.14 23.55 -13.99
N CYS A 200 -8.65 23.75 -15.20
CA CYS A 200 -8.30 24.90 -16.03
C CYS A 200 -9.45 25.90 -15.87
N GLY A 201 -9.23 26.91 -15.04
CA GLY A 201 -10.13 28.02 -14.76
C GLY A 201 -9.49 28.97 -13.78
#